data_AF-A0A951ZIL5-F1
#
_entry.id   AF-A0A951ZIL5-F1
#
_cell.length_a   1.000
_cell.length_b   1.000
_cell.length_c   1.000
_cell.angle_alpha   90.00
_cell.angle_beta   90.00
_cell.angle_gamma   90.00
#
_symmetry.space_group_name_H-M   'P 1'
#
loop_
_entity.id
_entity.type
_entity.pdbx_description
1 polymer ?
#
loop_
_entity_poly.entity_id
_entity_poly.type
_entity_poly.pdbx_seq_one_letter_code
_entity_poly.pdbx_strand_id
1 'polypeptide(L)' 'MRLMLRERHHLAIVRDASGRTLGLATLEDLVEELVGDIHDEHDDASGRDGA' A
#
# COMPACT_ATOMS: atom_id res chain seq x y z
N MET A 1 -4.03 -7.03 4.94
CA MET A 1 -4.91 -5.85 4.95
C MET A 1 -5.89 -5.79 6.13
N ARG A 2 -6.82 -6.74 6.33
CA ARG A 2 -7.91 -6.61 7.33
C ARG A 2 -7.46 -6.43 8.78
N LEU A 3 -6.28 -6.94 9.16
CA LEU A 3 -5.66 -6.71 10.47
C LEU A 3 -5.26 -5.23 10.64
N MET A 4 -4.48 -4.69 9.70
CA MET A 4 -4.01 -3.30 9.68
C MET A 4 -5.17 -2.30 9.70
N LEU A 5 -6.25 -2.58 8.94
CA LEU A 5 -7.46 -1.76 8.93
C LEU A 5 -8.21 -1.75 10.26
N ARG A 6 -8.29 -2.90 10.95
CA ARG A 6 -9.02 -3.03 12.22
C ARG A 6 -8.27 -2.43 13.40
N GLU A 7 -6.95 -2.50 13.37
CA GLU A 7 -6.09 -2.00 14.45
C GLU A 7 -5.61 -0.57 14.19
N ARG A 8 -5.98 0.03 13.05
CA ARG A 8 -5.55 1.37 12.60
C ARG A 8 -4.03 1.50 12.60
N HIS A 9 -3.35 0.43 12.21
CA HIS A 9 -1.90 0.38 12.08
C HIS A 9 -1.51 0.63 10.64
N HIS A 10 -0.75 1.71 10.42
CA HIS A 10 -0.28 2.14 9.10
C HIS A 10 0.98 1.39 8.65
N LEU A 11 1.67 0.69 9.56
CA LEU A 11 2.92 -0.01 9.28
C LEU A 11 2.89 -1.43 9.84
N ALA A 12 3.36 -2.41 9.07
CA ALA A 12 3.50 -3.80 9.47
C ALA A 12 4.88 -4.37 9.09
N ILE A 13 5.37 -5.31 9.89
CA ILE A 13 6.57 -6.10 9.58
C ILE A 13 6.14 -7.42 8.97
N VAL A 14 6.66 -7.75 7.79
CA VAL A 14 6.40 -9.01 7.11
C VAL A 14 7.46 -10.03 7.53
N ARG A 15 7.03 -11.20 7.97
CA ARG A 15 7.90 -12.31 8.37
C ARG A 15 7.59 -13.57 7.59
N ASP A 16 8.61 -14.40 7.37
CA ASP A 16 8.42 -15.76 6.87
C ASP A 16 8.06 -16.74 7.99
N ALA A 17 7.82 -18.00 7.63
CA ALA A 17 7.50 -19.06 8.59
C ALA A 17 8.64 -19.40 9.56
N SER A 18 9.88 -19.01 9.24
CA SER A 18 11.04 -19.15 10.13
C SER A 18 11.22 -17.97 11.08
N GLY A 19 10.39 -16.94 10.95
CA GLY A 19 10.44 -15.71 11.75
C GLY A 19 11.40 -14.65 11.23
N ARG A 20 12.06 -14.87 10.07
CA ARG A 20 12.94 -13.87 9.46
C ARG A 20 12.10 -12.72 8.90
N THR A 21 12.58 -11.49 9.09
CA THR A 21 11.94 -10.32 8.49
C THR A 21 12.20 -10.32 7.00
N LEU A 22 11.12 -10.29 6.22
CA LEU A 22 11.15 -10.14 4.78
C LEU A 22 11.12 -8.66 4.38
N GLY A 23 10.45 -7.81 5.18
CA GLY A 23 10.38 -6.39 4.93
C GLY A 23 9.33 -5.66 5.75
N LEU A 24 9.00 -4.46 5.31
CA LEU A 24 7.93 -3.61 5.84
C LEU A 24 6.80 -3.55 4.81
N ALA A 25 5.57 -3.36 5.29
CA ALA A 25 4.40 -3.09 4.47
C ALA A 25 3.66 -1.90 5.06
N THR A 26 3.23 -0.98 4.21
CA THR A 26 2.41 0.17 4.60
C THR A 26 0.94 -0.08 4.23
N LEU A 27 0.03 0.67 4.85
CA LEU A 27 -1.38 0.59 4.46
C LEU A 27 -1.59 1.28 3.10
N GLU A 28 -0.80 2.31 2.83
CA GLU A 28 -0.84 3.15 1.65
C GLU A 28 -0.54 2.33 0.38
N ASP A 29 0.55 1.55 0.36
CA ASP A 29 0.91 0.67 -0.78
C ASP A 29 -0.20 -0.36 -1.07
N LEU A 30 -0.83 -0.90 -0.01
CA LEU A 30 -1.90 -1.90 -0.14
C LEU A 30 -3.21 -1.30 -0.67
N VAL A 31 -3.46 -0.03 -0.38
CA VAL A 31 -4.64 0.70 -0.88
C VAL A 31 -4.40 1.12 -2.32
N GLU A 32 -3.21 1.58 -2.66
CA GLU A 32 -2.80 1.92 -4.02
C GLU A 32 -2.92 0.73 -4.97
N GLU A 33 -2.48 -0.46 -4.59
CA GLU A 33 -2.65 -1.68 -5.42
C GLU A 33 -4.13 -2.08 -5.61
N LEU A 34 -5.01 -1.77 -4.64
CA LEU A 34 -6.43 -2.13 -4.71
C LEU A 34 -7.27 -1.10 -5.47
N VAL A 35 -6.92 0.19 -5.34
CA VAL A 35 -7.71 1.31 -5.85
C VAL A 35 -7.08 1.89 -7.14
N GLY A 36 -5.78 1.70 -7.36
CA GLY A 36 -4.99 2.31 -8.42
C GLY A 36 -4.62 3.78 -8.12
N ASP A 37 -4.08 4.47 -9.12
CA ASP A 37 -3.89 5.93 -9.10
C ASP A 37 -5.24 6.61 -8.88
N ILE A 38 -5.42 7.20 -7.70
CA ILE A 38 -6.61 7.98 -7.39
C ILE A 38 -6.44 9.34 -8.08
N HIS A 39 -6.92 9.45 -9.31
CA HIS A 39 -7.07 10.73 -10.00
C HIS A 39 -8.15 11.55 -9.28
N ASP A 40 -7.80 12.73 -8.75
CA ASP A 40 -8.80 13.68 -8.27
C ASP A 40 -9.55 14.29 -9.46
N GLU A 41 -10.77 14.79 -9.28
CA GLU A 41 -11.58 15.41 -10.35
C GLU A 41 -10.87 16.62 -11.01
N HIS A 42 -9.83 17.13 -10.34
CA HIS A 42 -9.01 18.26 -10.76
C HIS A 42 -7.63 17.86 -11.34
N ASP A 43 -7.27 16.59 -11.37
CA ASP A 43 -6.02 16.15 -11.98
C ASP A 43 -6.20 16.01 -13.50
N ASP A 44 -5.87 17.09 -14.22
CA ASP A 44 -5.73 17.06 -15.68
C ASP A 44 -4.70 15.99 -16.04
N ALA A 45 -5.19 14.89 -16.63
CA ALA A 45 -4.41 13.75 -17.10
C ALA A 45 -3.26 14.19 -18.03
N SER A 46 -2.13 14.55 -17.44
CA SER A 46 -0.93 15.00 -18.13
C SER A 46 0.33 14.46 -17.48
N GLY A 47 0.40 13.12 -17.45
CA GLY A 47 1.58 12.43 -17.95
C GLY A 47 2.45 11.72 -16.94
N ARG A 48 2.51 10.38 -17.14
CA ARG A 48 3.64 9.46 -16.90
C ARG A 48 3.99 9.23 -15.40
N ASP A 49 4.19 8.01 -14.92
CA ASP A 49 5.08 6.99 -15.47
C ASP A 49 4.67 5.57 -15.03
N GLY A 50 4.33 4.73 -16.01
CA GLY A 50 4.70 3.33 -15.97
C GLY A 50 6.06 3.19 -16.66
N ALA A 51 7.09 2.85 -15.90
CA ALA A 51 8.41 2.42 -16.36
C ALA A 51 8.90 1.25 -15.50
#